data_AF-A0A5B0KIS2-F1
#
_entry.id   AF-A0A5B0KIS2-F1
#
_cell.length_a   1.000
_cell.length_b   1.000
_cell.length_c   1.000
_cell.angle_alpha   90.00
_cell.angle_beta   90.00
_cell.angle_gamma   90.00
#
_symmetry.space_group_name_H-M   'P 1'
#
loop_
_entity.id
_entity.type
_entity.pdbx_description
1 polymer ?
#
loop_
_entity_poly.entity_id
_entity_poly.type
_entity_poly.pdbx_seq_one_letter_code
_entity_poly.pdbx_strand_id
1 'polypeptide(L)'
;MNRSILIKNITHYIMHLWLQVRSLNNLNLQDDNVHAENFFRDLLNLALGYDLKNINIVNKNAAAIDLGDEVARIAIQVTSTSNLSKIKHTHDGFVKYGLDRKYDRLIVLVIGEKKSYREASLGGKGLFKMSLEDDV
;
A
#
# COMPACT_ATOMS: atom_id res chain seq x y z
N MET A 1 -7.21 -29.74 14.32
CA MET A 1 -6.01 -29.18 13.67
C MET A 1 -5.41 -28.12 14.59
N ASN A 2 -4.17 -28.30 15.03
CA ASN A 2 -3.64 -27.59 16.19
C ASN A 2 -3.29 -26.13 15.81
N ARG A 3 -3.94 -25.13 16.43
CA ARG A 3 -3.75 -23.69 16.16
C ARG A 3 -2.27 -23.27 16.16
N SER A 4 -1.47 -23.93 17.01
CA SER A 4 -0.02 -23.74 17.10
C SER A 4 0.73 -24.08 15.81
N ILE A 5 0.32 -25.14 15.09
CA ILE A 5 0.92 -25.55 13.82
C ILE A 5 0.62 -24.53 12.72
N LEU A 6 -0.62 -24.04 12.66
CA LEU A 6 -1.01 -23.01 11.70
C LEU A 6 -0.23 -21.71 11.92
N ILE A 7 -0.11 -21.27 13.17
CA ILE A 7 0.67 -20.07 13.51
C ILE A 7 2.12 -20.24 13.08
N LYS A 8 2.75 -21.38 13.40
CA LYS A 8 4.14 -21.67 12.98
C LYS A 8 4.32 -21.63 11.46
N ASN A 9 3.39 -22.21 10.71
CA ASN A 9 3.46 -22.24 9.26
C ASN A 9 3.27 -20.82 8.66
N ILE A 10 2.29 -20.06 9.15
CA ILE A 10 2.06 -18.67 8.73
C ILE A 10 3.30 -17.82 9.01
N THR A 11 3.86 -17.92 10.22
CA THR A 11 5.09 -17.19 10.58
C THR A 11 6.25 -17.59 9.68
N HIS A 12 6.42 -18.88 9.37
CA HIS A 12 7.48 -19.36 8.48
C HIS A 12 7.36 -18.75 7.07
N TYR A 13 6.16 -18.78 6.47
CA TYR A 13 5.95 -18.24 5.13
C TYR A 13 6.07 -16.72 5.07
N ILE A 14 5.54 -16.00 6.07
CA ILE A 14 5.68 -14.53 6.16
C ILE A 14 7.16 -14.15 6.31
N MET A 15 7.92 -14.88 7.14
CA MET A 15 9.35 -14.62 7.34
C MET A 15 10.14 -14.86 6.06
N HIS A 16 9.83 -15.94 5.33
CA HIS A 16 10.49 -16.26 4.07
C HIS A 16 10.22 -15.20 3.01
N LEU A 17 8.96 -14.77 2.88
CA LEU A 17 8.58 -13.66 2.01
C LEU A 17 9.30 -12.35 2.38
N TRP A 18 9.34 -12.01 3.68
CA TRP A 18 10.01 -10.79 4.14
C TRP A 18 11.50 -10.80 3.78
N LEU A 19 12.17 -11.94 3.95
CA LEU A 19 13.56 -12.12 3.56
C LEU A 19 13.75 -11.99 2.04
N GLN A 20 12.87 -12.59 1.25
CA GLN A 20 12.91 -12.46 -0.21
C GLN A 20 12.73 -11.02 -0.66
N VAL A 21 11.70 -10.33 -0.16
CA VAL A 21 11.44 -8.91 -0.44
C VAL A 21 12.62 -8.04 -0.07
N ARG A 22 13.21 -8.25 1.12
CA ARG A 22 14.41 -7.53 1.56
C ARG A 22 15.60 -7.78 0.65
N SER A 23 15.78 -9.03 0.20
CA SER A 23 16.85 -9.41 -0.71
C SER A 23 16.66 -8.83 -2.12
N LEU A 24 15.44 -8.82 -2.65
CA LEU A 24 15.10 -8.29 -3.97
C LEU A 24 15.24 -6.77 -4.00
N ASN A 25 14.79 -6.07 -2.95
CA ASN A 25 15.02 -4.63 -2.78
C ASN A 25 16.51 -4.26 -2.80
N ASN A 26 17.39 -5.09 -2.21
CA ASN A 26 18.84 -4.87 -2.26
C ASN A 26 19.45 -5.09 -3.65
N LEU A 27 18.76 -5.78 -4.56
CA LEU A 27 19.21 -6.05 -5.93
C LEU A 27 18.73 -4.99 -6.94
N ASN A 28 18.00 -3.97 -6.49
CA ASN A 28 17.57 -2.81 -7.29
C ASN A 28 16.78 -3.19 -8.57
N LEU A 29 16.07 -4.32 -8.54
CA LEU A 29 15.22 -4.79 -9.63
C LEU A 29 13.91 -3.97 -9.65
N GLN A 30 13.90 -2.89 -10.44
CA GLN A 30 12.76 -1.98 -10.57
C GLN A 30 11.53 -2.58 -11.28
N ASP A 31 11.66 -3.78 -11.88
CA ASP A 31 10.54 -4.55 -12.45
C ASP A 31 9.61 -5.19 -11.38
N ASP A 32 9.95 -5.06 -10.09
CA ASP A 32 9.25 -5.71 -8.98
C ASP A 32 7.96 -5.02 -8.50
N ASN A 33 7.70 -3.74 -8.83
CA ASN A 33 6.53 -3.04 -8.28
C ASN A 33 5.20 -3.69 -8.68
N VAL A 34 5.04 -4.12 -9.94
CA VAL A 34 3.83 -4.81 -10.40
C VAL A 34 3.67 -6.18 -9.73
N HIS A 35 4.78 -6.89 -9.48
CA HIS A 35 4.74 -8.16 -8.76
C HIS A 35 4.36 -7.96 -7.29
N ALA A 36 4.89 -6.93 -6.65
CA ALA A 36 4.54 -6.57 -5.29
C ALA A 36 3.09 -6.10 -5.17
N GLU A 37 2.60 -5.28 -6.10
CA GLU A 37 1.19 -4.86 -6.19
C GLU A 37 0.26 -6.08 -6.23
N ASN A 38 0.52 -7.02 -7.15
CA ASN A 38 -0.28 -8.24 -7.26
C ASN A 38 -0.21 -9.10 -5.99
N PHE A 39 0.99 -9.27 -5.44
CA PHE A 39 1.19 -10.04 -4.22
C PHE A 39 0.39 -9.43 -3.04
N PHE A 40 0.54 -8.13 -2.80
CA PHE A 40 -0.14 -7.46 -1.68
C PHE A 40 -1.64 -7.36 -1.90
N ARG A 41 -2.11 -7.20 -3.14
CA ARG A 41 -3.54 -7.31 -3.48
C ARG A 41 -4.09 -8.65 -3.00
N ASP A 42 -3.50 -9.75 -3.45
CA ASP A 42 -4.01 -11.09 -3.15
C ASP A 42 -3.90 -11.40 -1.66
N LEU A 43 -2.79 -11.02 -1.02
CA LEU A 43 -2.62 -11.19 0.42
C LEU A 43 -3.66 -10.42 1.23
N LEU A 44 -3.87 -9.14 0.94
CA LEU A 44 -4.79 -8.29 1.69
C LEU A 44 -6.25 -8.71 1.45
N ASN A 45 -6.61 -9.11 0.23
CA ASN A 45 -7.92 -9.67 -0.05
C ASN A 45 -8.18 -10.94 0.77
N LEU A 46 -7.20 -11.84 0.85
CA LEU A 46 -7.32 -13.07 1.64
C LEU A 46 -7.33 -12.82 3.15
N ALA A 47 -6.48 -11.93 3.64
CA ALA A 47 -6.27 -11.72 5.08
C ALA A 47 -7.34 -10.81 5.71
N LEU A 48 -7.81 -9.81 4.97
CA LEU A 48 -8.71 -8.77 5.47
C LEU A 48 -10.10 -8.82 4.83
N GLY A 49 -10.30 -9.66 3.81
CA GLY A 49 -11.59 -9.78 3.11
C GLY A 49 -11.88 -8.62 2.16
N TYR A 50 -10.86 -7.89 1.72
CA TYR A 50 -11.01 -6.84 0.71
C TYR A 50 -11.23 -7.42 -0.70
N ASP A 51 -11.73 -6.58 -1.61
CA ASP A 51 -11.82 -6.80 -3.06
C ASP A 51 -10.94 -5.78 -3.82
N LEU A 52 -9.66 -5.70 -3.43
CA LEU A 52 -8.68 -4.83 -4.08
C LEU A 52 -8.44 -5.29 -5.53
N LYS A 53 -8.43 -4.32 -6.44
CA LYS A 53 -8.11 -4.50 -7.87
C LYS A 53 -7.02 -3.53 -8.28
N ASN A 54 -6.16 -3.96 -9.21
CA ASN A 54 -5.13 -3.08 -9.78
C ASN A 54 -5.79 -1.98 -10.60
N ILE A 55 -5.63 -0.73 -10.18
CA ILE A 55 -6.19 0.46 -10.84
C ILE A 55 -5.35 0.83 -12.07
N ASN A 56 -4.03 0.60 -12.04
CA ASN A 56 -3.12 0.84 -13.17
C ASN A 56 -3.49 0.05 -14.43
N ILE A 57 -4.17 -1.11 -14.30
CA ILE A 57 -4.67 -1.91 -15.42
C ILE A 57 -5.93 -1.28 -16.04
N VAL A 58 -6.72 -0.58 -15.22
CA VAL A 58 -8.04 -0.04 -15.60
C VAL A 58 -7.96 1.41 -16.07
N ASN A 59 -7.08 2.24 -15.49
CA ASN A 59 -7.01 3.67 -15.79
C ASN A 59 -5.59 4.25 -15.57
N LYS A 60 -4.73 4.15 -16.60
CA LYS A 60 -3.31 4.56 -16.56
C LYS A 60 -3.04 6.03 -16.17
N ASN A 61 -4.03 6.91 -16.27
CA ASN A 61 -3.87 8.35 -16.01
C ASN A 61 -4.02 8.74 -14.54
N ALA A 62 -4.48 7.83 -13.67
CA ALA A 62 -4.65 8.05 -12.24
C ALA A 62 -3.48 7.46 -11.44
N ALA A 63 -2.24 7.83 -11.81
CA ALA A 63 -0.99 7.27 -11.28
C ALA A 63 -0.68 7.58 -9.80
N ALA A 64 -1.68 7.95 -9.01
CA ALA A 64 -1.52 8.22 -7.58
C ALA A 64 -1.68 6.95 -6.72
N ILE A 65 -2.39 5.93 -7.21
CA ILE A 65 -2.69 4.70 -6.45
C ILE A 65 -2.57 3.47 -7.34
N ASP A 66 -2.21 2.34 -6.75
CA ASP A 66 -1.98 1.10 -7.50
C ASP A 66 -3.15 0.13 -7.33
N LEU A 67 -3.71 0.04 -6.12
CA LEU A 67 -4.83 -0.82 -5.77
C LEU A 67 -6.03 0.00 -5.29
N GLY A 68 -7.23 -0.47 -5.58
CA GLY A 68 -8.45 0.12 -5.04
C GLY A 68 -9.55 -0.92 -4.84
N ASP A 69 -10.28 -0.75 -3.75
CA ASP A 69 -11.51 -1.47 -3.43
C ASP A 69 -12.63 -0.43 -3.33
N GLU A 70 -13.52 -0.42 -4.32
CA GLU A 70 -14.63 0.55 -4.36
C GLU A 70 -15.74 0.21 -3.36
N VAL A 71 -15.83 -1.03 -2.87
CA VAL A 71 -16.82 -1.46 -1.88
C VAL A 71 -16.38 -1.03 -0.49
N ALA A 72 -15.14 -1.37 -0.11
CA ALA A 72 -14.54 -0.92 1.14
C ALA A 72 -14.16 0.57 1.09
N ARG A 73 -14.15 1.18 -0.12
CA ARG A 73 -13.77 2.57 -0.39
C ARG A 73 -12.34 2.88 0.10
N ILE A 74 -11.42 1.95 -0.14
CA ILE A 74 -10.00 2.07 0.23
C ILE A 74 -9.14 2.09 -1.03
N ALA A 75 -8.14 2.97 -1.05
CA ALA A 75 -7.09 2.99 -2.05
C ALA A 75 -5.73 2.72 -1.42
N ILE A 76 -4.87 1.97 -2.12
CA ILE A 76 -3.52 1.63 -1.66
C ILE A 76 -2.52 1.96 -2.75
N GLN A 77 -1.47 2.67 -2.36
CA GLN A 77 -0.29 2.92 -3.17
C GLN A 77 0.86 2.07 -2.62
N VAL A 78 1.45 1.22 -3.46
CA VAL A 78 2.51 0.29 -3.09
C VAL A 78 3.85 0.90 -3.52
N THR A 79 4.84 0.94 -2.62
CA THR A 79 6.14 1.57 -2.92
C THR A 79 7.28 1.05 -2.08
N SER A 80 8.46 0.92 -2.67
CA SER A 80 9.72 0.68 -1.95
C SER A 80 10.33 1.96 -1.36
N THR A 81 9.86 3.15 -1.77
CA THR A 81 10.35 4.45 -1.30
C THR A 81 9.46 5.02 -0.21
N SER A 82 10.03 5.27 0.97
CA SER A 82 9.38 5.86 2.14
C SER A 82 9.65 7.35 2.33
N ASN A 83 10.15 8.05 1.31
CA ASN A 83 10.43 9.48 1.41
C ASN A 83 9.13 10.30 1.49
N LEU A 84 9.07 11.24 2.42
CA LEU A 84 7.90 12.10 2.63
C LEU A 84 7.47 12.85 1.35
N SER A 85 8.41 13.27 0.50
CA SER A 85 8.10 13.91 -0.77
C SER A 85 7.28 13.02 -1.70
N LYS A 86 7.56 11.71 -1.73
CA LYS A 86 6.78 10.73 -2.50
C LYS A 86 5.37 10.58 -1.91
N ILE A 87 5.26 10.49 -0.59
CA ILE A 87 3.97 10.38 0.11
C ILE A 87 3.09 11.61 -0.14
N LYS A 88 3.67 12.81 -0.05
CA LYS A 88 2.98 14.07 -0.40
C LYS A 88 2.53 14.08 -1.85
N HIS A 89 3.40 13.66 -2.78
CA HIS A 89 3.04 13.57 -4.20
C HIS A 89 1.88 12.59 -4.45
N THR A 90 1.87 11.45 -3.76
CA THR A 90 0.76 10.47 -3.79
C THR A 90 -0.54 11.09 -3.28
N HIS A 91 -0.51 11.75 -2.12
CA HIS A 91 -1.67 12.43 -1.53
C HIS A 91 -2.20 13.55 -2.44
N ASP A 92 -1.33 14.42 -2.96
CA ASP A 92 -1.70 15.51 -3.85
C ASP A 92 -2.32 14.98 -5.15
N GLY A 93 -1.73 13.92 -5.72
CA GLY A 93 -2.27 13.26 -6.91
C GLY A 93 -3.65 12.67 -6.64
N PHE A 94 -3.82 12.01 -5.51
CA PHE A 94 -5.09 11.39 -5.11
C PHE A 94 -6.23 12.42 -5.03
N VAL A 95 -5.99 13.56 -4.40
CA VAL A 95 -6.97 14.67 -4.32
C VAL A 95 -7.16 15.35 -5.67
N LYS A 96 -6.08 15.63 -6.41
CA LYS A 96 -6.13 16.31 -7.71
C LYS A 96 -6.97 15.56 -8.73
N TYR A 97 -6.91 14.23 -8.73
CA TYR A 97 -7.69 13.39 -9.65
C TYR A 97 -9.10 13.05 -9.11
N GLY A 98 -9.50 13.61 -7.97
CA GLY A 98 -10.84 13.42 -7.39
C GLY A 98 -11.10 12.00 -6.87
N LEU A 99 -10.03 11.25 -6.57
CA LEU A 99 -10.14 9.88 -6.07
C LEU A 99 -10.67 9.83 -4.63
N ASP A 100 -10.53 10.93 -3.89
CA ASP A 100 -11.12 11.20 -2.58
C ASP A 100 -12.66 11.18 -2.56
N ARG A 101 -13.31 11.24 -3.73
CA ARG A 101 -14.76 11.04 -3.86
C ARG A 101 -15.15 9.56 -3.88
N LYS A 102 -14.25 8.72 -4.40
CA LYS A 102 -14.46 7.28 -4.54
C LYS A 102 -13.98 6.51 -3.31
N TYR A 103 -12.86 6.93 -2.72
CA TYR A 103 -12.22 6.24 -1.62
C TYR A 103 -12.10 7.19 -0.41
N ASP A 104 -12.50 6.68 0.75
CA ASP A 104 -12.50 7.43 2.01
C ASP A 104 -11.17 7.31 2.75
N ARG A 105 -10.32 6.37 2.33
CA ARG A 105 -9.00 6.12 2.92
C ARG A 105 -7.95 5.85 1.86
N LEU A 106 -6.78 6.47 2.02
CA LEU A 106 -5.59 6.29 1.20
C LEU A 106 -4.48 5.72 2.09
N ILE A 107 -3.94 4.56 1.70
CA ILE A 107 -2.85 3.88 2.40
C ILE A 107 -1.62 3.88 1.49
N VAL A 108 -0.46 4.24 2.01
CA VAL A 108 0.83 4.08 1.34
C VAL A 108 1.54 2.88 1.95
N LEU A 109 1.49 1.75 1.26
CA LEU A 109 2.14 0.52 1.70
C LEU A 109 3.63 0.57 1.34
N VAL A 110 4.47 0.83 2.34
CA VAL A 110 5.93 0.84 2.18
C VAL A 110 6.49 -0.58 2.26
N ILE A 111 7.12 -1.02 1.18
CA ILE A 111 7.86 -2.28 1.10
C ILE A 111 9.29 -2.06 1.60
N GLY A 112 9.49 -2.22 2.90
CA GLY A 112 10.80 -2.08 3.54
C GLY A 112 10.69 -1.32 4.86
N GLU A 113 11.62 -0.40 5.09
CA GLU A 113 11.66 0.39 6.33
C GLU A 113 10.86 1.69 6.19
N LYS A 114 9.84 1.82 7.04
CA LYS A 114 9.14 3.09 7.29
C LYS A 114 10.07 4.06 8.02
N LYS A 115 10.14 5.30 7.55
CA LYS A 115 10.87 6.38 8.22
C LYS A 115 9.98 7.09 9.22
N SER A 116 10.56 7.64 10.28
CA SER A 116 9.85 8.57 11.16
C SER A 116 9.65 9.90 10.44
N TYR A 117 8.40 10.38 10.40
CA TYR A 117 8.04 11.67 9.83
C TYR A 117 7.84 12.71 10.93
N ARG A 118 8.14 13.98 10.64
CA ARG A 118 7.87 15.08 11.59
C ARG A 118 6.40 15.47 11.60
N GLU A 119 5.74 15.43 10.45
CA GLU A 119 4.30 15.63 10.37
C GLU A 119 3.55 14.38 10.82
N ALA A 120 2.43 14.56 11.52
CA ALA A 120 1.54 13.46 11.92
C ALA A 120 0.49 13.12 10.85
N SER A 121 0.13 14.08 9.99
CA SER A 121 -0.90 13.90 8.96
C SER A 121 -0.67 14.81 7.76
N LEU A 122 -1.20 14.41 6.60
CA LEU A 122 -1.34 15.25 5.40
C LEU A 122 -2.79 15.69 5.21
N GLY A 123 -2.99 16.88 4.64
CA GLY A 123 -4.31 17.49 4.45
C GLY A 123 -4.91 18.17 5.69
N GLY A 124 -6.13 18.71 5.57
CA GLY A 124 -6.80 19.45 6.64
C GLY A 124 -7.89 20.42 6.17
N LYS A 125 -8.78 20.83 7.11
CA LYS A 125 -10.00 21.67 6.96
C LYS A 125 -10.51 21.83 5.52
N GLY A 126 -11.43 20.93 5.13
CA GLY A 126 -12.13 20.94 3.85
C GLY A 126 -11.48 20.08 2.75
N LEU A 127 -10.29 19.53 3.00
CA LEU A 127 -9.57 18.63 2.11
C LEU A 127 -9.39 17.25 2.75
N PHE A 128 -9.21 16.23 1.89
CA PHE A 128 -8.94 14.85 2.30
C PHE A 128 -7.75 14.76 3.26
N LYS A 129 -7.92 14.04 4.38
CA LYS A 129 -6.91 13.89 5.44
C LYS A 129 -6.36 12.46 5.46
N MET A 130 -5.05 12.33 5.60
CA MET A 130 -4.34 11.05 5.70
C MET A 130 -3.40 11.07 6.93
N SER A 131 -3.40 10.01 7.74
CA SER A 131 -2.50 9.84 8.89
C SER A 131 -1.15 9.28 8.44
N LEU A 132 -0.04 9.94 8.77
CA LEU A 132 1.29 9.39 8.48
C LEU A 132 1.69 8.29 9.47
N GLU A 133 1.01 8.20 10.61
CA GLU A 133 1.21 7.16 11.61
C GLU A 133 0.48 5.87 11.22
N ASP A 134 -0.79 5.98 10.82
CA ASP A 134 -1.68 4.83 10.60
C ASP A 134 -1.78 4.38 9.14
N ASP A 135 -1.52 5.29 8.18
CA ASP A 135 -1.76 5.05 6.75
C ASP A 135 -0.47 4.95 5.92
N VAL A 136 0.71 4.91 6.54
CA VAL A 136 2.03 4.74 5.88
C VAL A 136 2.81 3.60 6.52
#